data_AF-A0A7S1P881-F1
#
_entry.id   AF-A0A7S1P881-F1
#
_cell.length_a   1.000
_cell.length_b   1.000
_cell.length_c   1.000
_cell.angle_alpha   90.00
_cell.angle_beta   90.00
_cell.angle_gamma   90.00
#
_symmetry.space_group_name_H-M   'P 1'
#
loop_
_entity.id
_entity.type
_entity.pdbx_description
1 polymer ?
#
loop_
_entity_poly.entity_id
_entity_poly.type
_entity_poly.pdbx_seq_one_letter_code
_entity_poly.pdbx_strand_id
1 'polypeptide(L)'
;LEIPSKDHSYQWVMQWLIHRHRQARHLGVETTYTKSKSGHVQTSFAFVPSPGLHYMTYNGALIKVEREREKSVIDLNTGTPWETLTL
;
A
#
# COMPACT_ATOMS: atom_id res chain seq x y z
N LEU A 1 9.95 -12.34 2.86
CA LEU A 1 9.23 -11.80 4.04
C LEU A 1 7.80 -11.54 3.61
N GLU A 2 6.79 -11.92 4.40
CA GLU A 2 5.38 -11.73 4.06
C GLU A 2 4.69 -10.80 5.07
N ILE A 3 3.94 -9.82 4.57
CA ILE A 3 3.23 -8.82 5.38
C ILE A 3 1.77 -8.74 4.91
N PRO A 4 0.81 -9.26 5.70
CA PRO A 4 -0.60 -9.17 5.34
C PRO A 4 -1.15 -7.76 5.60
N SER A 5 -2.19 -7.39 4.85
CA SER A 5 -2.92 -6.10 4.97
C SER A 5 -3.49 -5.81 6.36
N LYS A 6 -3.72 -6.84 7.17
CA LYS A 6 -4.17 -6.72 8.56
C LYS A 6 -3.05 -6.30 9.52
N ASP A 7 -1.78 -6.48 9.14
CA ASP A 7 -0.66 -6.07 9.96
C ASP A 7 -0.50 -4.54 9.95
N HIS A 8 -0.28 -3.94 11.11
CA HIS A 8 -0.12 -2.49 11.25
C HIS A 8 1.08 -1.93 10.45
N SER A 9 2.09 -2.75 10.20
CA SER A 9 3.27 -2.38 9.41
C SER A 9 3.00 -2.29 7.91
N TYR A 10 1.89 -2.86 7.40
CA TYR A 10 1.58 -2.91 5.98
C TYR A 10 1.62 -1.52 5.32
N GLN A 11 0.94 -0.56 5.92
CA GLN A 11 0.86 0.81 5.42
C GLN A 11 2.21 1.53 5.48
N TRP A 12 2.95 1.35 6.57
CA TRP A 12 4.29 1.93 6.70
C TRP A 12 5.24 1.40 5.63
N VAL A 13 5.19 0.10 5.34
CA VAL A 13 6.02 -0.52 4.31
C VAL A 13 5.62 -0.03 2.91
N MET A 14 4.34 0.11 2.58
CA MET A 14 3.91 0.69 1.30
C MET A 14 4.43 2.11 1.08
N GLN A 15 4.35 2.96 2.10
CA GLN A 15 4.85 4.34 2.03
C GLN A 15 6.38 4.36 1.90
N TRP A 16 7.07 3.50 2.65
CA TRP A 16 8.53 3.34 2.54
C TRP A 16 8.95 2.88 1.15
N LEU A 17 8.23 1.92 0.54
CA LEU A 17 8.47 1.44 -0.82
C LEU A 17 8.38 2.58 -1.83
N ILE A 18 7.36 3.44 -1.76
CA ILE A 18 7.24 4.58 -2.69
C ILE A 18 8.34 5.61 -2.47
N HIS A 19 8.68 5.89 -1.22
CA HIS A 19 9.73 6.86 -0.92
C HIS A 19 11.10 6.41 -1.41
N ARG A 20 11.38 5.10 -1.31
CA ARG A 20 12.65 4.50 -1.73
C ARG A 20 12.68 4.20 -3.22
N HIS A 21 11.57 3.74 -3.78
CA HIS A 21 11.44 3.34 -5.17
C HIS A 21 10.82 4.47 -6.01
N ARG A 22 11.65 5.46 -6.33
CA ARG A 22 11.24 6.65 -7.12
C ARG A 22 10.80 6.33 -8.57
N GLN A 23 10.98 5.11 -9.04
CA GLN A 23 10.67 4.67 -10.41
C GLN A 23 9.58 3.59 -10.47
N ALA A 24 8.64 3.59 -9.51
CA ALA A 24 7.50 2.68 -9.58
C ALA A 24 6.71 2.94 -10.87
N ARG A 25 6.54 1.91 -11.69
CA ARG A 25 5.88 2.02 -13.00
C ARG A 25 4.37 2.11 -12.87
N HIS A 26 3.80 1.42 -11.89
CA HIS A 26 2.37 1.38 -11.63
C HIS A 26 2.08 1.86 -10.21
N LEU A 27 1.32 2.94 -10.12
CA LEU A 27 0.96 3.61 -8.87
C LEU A 27 -0.55 3.53 -8.64
N GLY A 28 -0.93 3.25 -7.41
CA GLY A 28 -2.25 3.48 -6.86
C GLY A 28 -2.28 4.78 -6.06
N VAL A 29 -3.47 5.17 -5.65
CA VAL A 29 -3.70 6.35 -4.82
C VAL A 29 -4.45 5.92 -3.56
N GLU A 30 -3.98 6.40 -2.43
CA GLU A 30 -4.68 6.32 -1.16
C GLU A 30 -5.12 7.74 -0.76
N THR A 31 -6.41 7.91 -0.49
CA THR A 31 -7.01 9.21 -0.17
C THR A 31 -7.41 9.23 1.29
N THR A 32 -6.88 10.18 2.04
CA THR A 32 -7.34 10.49 3.39
C THR A 32 -8.40 11.58 3.29
N TYR A 33 -9.61 11.27 3.72
CA TYR A 33 -10.73 12.20 3.80
C TYR A 33 -11.14 12.36 5.26
N THR A 34 -11.06 13.59 5.77
CA THR A 34 -11.51 13.91 7.12
C THR A 34 -12.55 15.02 7.07
N LYS A 35 -13.71 14.77 7.69
CA LYS A 35 -14.78 15.75 7.83
C LYS A 35 -15.03 16.00 9.31
N SER A 36 -14.80 17.23 9.73
CA SER A 36 -15.09 17.66 11.09
C SER A 36 -16.60 17.81 11.32
N LYS A 37 -17.02 17.83 12.59
CA LYS A 37 -18.42 18.02 12.97
C LYS A 37 -19.00 19.38 12.54
N SER A 38 -18.15 20.40 12.38
CA SER A 38 -18.54 21.73 11.87
C SER A 38 -18.71 21.77 10.35
N GLY A 39 -18.40 20.67 9.64
CA GLY A 39 -18.48 20.59 8.20
C GLY A 39 -17.20 20.96 7.46
N HIS A 40 -16.13 21.39 8.16
CA HIS A 40 -14.83 21.58 7.53
C HIS A 40 -14.28 20.24 7.03
N VAL A 41 -13.83 20.22 5.77
CA VAL A 41 -13.31 19.04 5.06
C VAL A 41 -11.84 19.24 4.79
N GLN A 42 -11.03 18.26 5.15
CA GLN A 42 -9.62 18.19 4.80
C GLN A 42 -9.35 16.90 4.05
N THR A 43 -8.72 17.02 2.89
CA THR A 43 -8.37 15.90 2.02
C THR A 43 -6.89 15.93 1.70
N SER A 44 -6.31 14.74 1.64
CA SER A 44 -4.95 14.53 1.15
C SER A 44 -4.88 13.20 0.42
N PHE A 45 -3.88 13.03 -0.43
CA PHE A 45 -3.63 11.77 -1.10
C PHE A 45 -2.15 11.43 -1.05
N ALA A 46 -1.86 10.13 -1.09
CA ALA A 46 -0.51 9.59 -1.22
C ALA A 46 -0.49 8.56 -2.35
N PHE A 47 0.64 8.47 -3.04
CA PHE A 47 0.87 7.37 -3.98
C PHE A 47 1.28 6.11 -3.21
N VAL A 48 0.82 4.96 -3.70
CA VAL A 48 1.17 3.62 -3.19
C VAL A 48 1.50 2.70 -4.37
N PRO A 49 2.28 1.62 -4.20
CA PRO A 49 2.56 0.71 -5.32
C PRO A 49 1.27 -0.04 -5.69
N SER A 50 0.89 -0.09 -6.98
CA SER A 50 -0.29 -0.87 -7.40
C SER A 50 -0.13 -2.37 -7.13
N PRO A 51 -1.21 -3.16 -7.04
CA PRO A 51 -1.10 -4.62 -7.04
C PRO A 51 -0.29 -5.13 -8.25
N GLY A 52 0.55 -6.12 -8.01
CA GLY A 52 1.47 -6.69 -8.99
C GLY A 52 2.93 -6.67 -8.52
N LEU A 53 3.83 -6.84 -9.49
CA LEU A 53 5.26 -7.01 -9.28
C LEU A 53 6.02 -5.70 -9.40
N HIS A 54 6.89 -5.45 -8.42
CA HIS A 54 7.80 -4.32 -8.33
C HIS A 54 9.20 -4.82 -8.03
N TYR A 55 10.20 -4.04 -8.41
CA TYR A 55 11.60 -4.32 -8.09
C TYR A 55 12.19 -3.08 -7.46
N MET A 56 13.00 -3.22 -6.41
CA MET A 56 13.68 -2.08 -5.81
C MET A 56 15.09 -2.46 -5.40
N THR A 57 15.97 -1.47 -5.29
CA THR A 57 17.33 -1.69 -4.80
C THR A 57 17.47 -1.20 -3.36
N TYR A 58 18.02 -2.05 -2.50
CA TYR A 58 18.31 -1.72 -1.11
C TYR A 58 19.73 -2.19 -0.76
N ASN A 59 20.59 -1.25 -0.37
CA ASN A 59 22.00 -1.51 -0.05
C ASN A 59 22.75 -2.34 -1.13
N GLY A 60 22.47 -2.07 -2.41
CA GLY A 60 23.07 -2.78 -3.54
C GLY A 60 22.42 -4.12 -3.90
N ALA A 61 21.49 -4.64 -3.08
CA ALA A 61 20.71 -5.82 -3.41
C ALA A 61 19.41 -5.45 -4.14
N LEU A 62 19.08 -6.20 -5.20
CA LEU A 62 17.78 -6.10 -5.86
C LEU A 62 16.77 -6.95 -5.09
N ILE A 63 15.68 -6.32 -4.64
CA ILE A 63 14.58 -6.96 -3.93
C ILE A 63 13.38 -7.00 -4.86
N LYS A 64 12.77 -8.17 -4.97
CA LYS A 64 11.51 -8.39 -5.70
C LYS A 64 10.37 -8.18 -4.72
N VAL A 65 9.50 -7.21 -4.99
CA VAL A 65 8.35 -6.90 -4.13
C VAL A 65 7.07 -7.21 -4.89
N GLU A 66 6.21 -8.04 -4.31
CA GLU A 66 4.97 -8.49 -4.92
C GLU A 66 3.80 -8.12 -4.02
N ARG A 67 2.83 -7.37 -4.56
CA ARG A 67 1.57 -7.03 -3.88
C ARG A 67 0.44 -7.82 -4.51
N GLU A 68 -0.09 -8.78 -3.80
CA GLU A 68 -1.22 -9.58 -4.26
C GLU A 68 -2.52 -9.12 -3.59
N ARG A 69 -3.59 -9.07 -4.37
CA ARG A 69 -4.94 -8.81 -3.88
C ARG A 69 -5.79 -10.04 -4.14
N GLU A 70 -6.26 -10.66 -3.06
CA GLU A 70 -7.12 -11.82 -3.15
C GLU A 70 -8.55 -11.37 -3.48
N LYS A 71 -9.08 -11.83 -4.62
CA LYS A 71 -10.41 -11.41 -5.11
C LYS A 71 -11.56 -12.16 -4.45
N SER A 72 -11.27 -13.32 -3.85
CA SER A 72 -12.27 -14.21 -3.25
C SER A 72 -12.42 -14.01 -1.74
N VAL A 73 -11.50 -13.27 -1.11
CA VAL A 73 -11.47 -13.05 0.34
C VAL A 73 -11.60 -11.56 0.61
N ILE A 74 -12.62 -11.19 1.39
CA ILE A 74 -12.90 -9.82 1.81
C ILE A 74 -12.81 -9.80 3.34
N ASP A 75 -12.13 -8.81 3.90
CA ASP A 75 -12.19 -8.59 5.34
C ASP A 75 -13.58 -8.07 5.72
N LEU A 76 -14.29 -8.84 6.52
CA LEU A 76 -15.67 -8.55 6.95
C LEU A 76 -15.78 -7.26 7.79
N ASN A 77 -14.69 -6.81 8.41
CA ASN A 77 -14.70 -5.61 9.26
C ASN A 77 -14.54 -4.33 8.44
N THR A 78 -13.76 -4.38 7.36
CA THR A 78 -13.41 -3.19 6.56
C THR A 78 -14.09 -3.19 5.18
N GLY A 79 -14.61 -4.34 4.74
CA GLY A 79 -15.16 -4.53 3.39
C GLY A 79 -14.09 -4.45 2.28
N THR A 80 -12.80 -4.46 2.65
CA THR A 80 -11.69 -4.38 1.68
C THR A 80 -11.21 -5.77 1.31
N PRO A 81 -10.82 -6.00 0.05
CA PRO A 81 -10.16 -7.24 -0.36
C PRO A 81 -8.91 -7.49 0.49
N TRP A 82 -8.65 -8.76 0.82
CA TRP A 82 -7.40 -9.12 1.49
C TRP A 82 -6.21 -8.88 0.56
N GLU A 83 -5.15 -8.29 1.10
CA GLU A 83 -3.91 -8.09 0.37
C GLU A 83 -2.71 -8.60 1.15
N THR A 84 -1.67 -9.01 0.42
CA THR A 84 -0.40 -9.49 0.96
C THR A 84 0.75 -8.83 0.22
N LEU A 85 1.78 -8.42 0.96
CA LEU A 85 3.06 -7.93 0.43
C LEU A 85 4.15 -8.95 0.69
N THR A 86 4.89 -9.32 -0.36
CA THR A 86 6.01 -10.25 -0.29
C THR A 86 7.29 -9.59 -0.80
N LEU A 87 8.37 -9.63 0.00
CA LEU A 87 9.72 -9.15 -0.34
C LEU A 87 10.73 -10.30 -0.44
#